data_AF-A0A838CYW7-F1
#
_entry.id   AF-A0A838CYW7-F1
#
_cell.length_a   1.000
_cell.length_b   1.000
_cell.length_c   1.000
_cell.angle_alpha   90.00
_cell.angle_beta   90.00
_cell.angle_gamma   90.00
#
_symmetry.space_group_name_H-M   'P 1'
#
loop_
_entity.id
_entity.type
_entity.pdbx_description
1 polymer ?
#
loop_
_entity_poly.entity_id
_entity_poly.type
_entity_poly.pdbx_seq_one_letter_code
_entity_poly.pdbx_strand_id
1 'polypeptide(L)'
;MSLAWAGCGQSVAGPAPEAEPAQATAPAEALRAATELLDEMCLTGPVLDEGDETPVATDVVVDDLIRAFYLVDDRPSVEGEIREALGLLADGCASSATAQRLAVATGVDAEGALPEEGDDPVEEGGDDGDLFDCDAQGINANEREGGACVDAVGQRVAVADRGETATTPVMEVTLLDVETPRTLTNDGKAGRRADGVFVLLTLEVRNRLKEPVEFDPAGQVELRLDGQPYFSTDEGTTRIDPGEERTGTVAFDVPEDVVGSLETNGNVFVLPFPEAGFEGEQATVAVLRTYE
;
A
#
# COMPACT_ATOMS: atom_id res chain seq x y z
N MET A 1 -25.58 36.33 -68.53
CA MET A 1 -24.67 37.48 -68.69
C MET A 1 -24.05 37.78 -67.33
N SER A 2 -22.78 38.17 -67.34
CA SER A 2 -21.88 38.49 -66.21
C SER A 2 -21.13 37.33 -65.54
N LEU A 3 -19.88 37.22 -66.02
CA LEU A 3 -18.69 36.64 -65.43
C LEU A 3 -18.11 37.53 -64.31
N ALA A 4 -17.10 36.97 -63.62
CA ALA A 4 -16.06 37.57 -62.76
C ALA A 4 -16.23 37.29 -61.25
N TRP A 5 -15.20 36.96 -60.44
CA TRP A 5 -13.75 36.95 -60.63
C TRP A 5 -13.09 36.08 -59.54
N ALA A 6 -11.86 35.62 -59.81
CA ALA A 6 -11.02 34.83 -58.92
C ALA A 6 -10.40 35.65 -57.77
N GLY A 7 -10.15 34.99 -56.64
CA GLY A 7 -9.30 35.50 -55.57
C GLY A 7 -8.53 34.35 -54.91
N CYS A 8 -7.25 34.22 -55.25
CA CYS A 8 -6.29 33.34 -54.59
C CYS A 8 -5.97 33.91 -53.20
N GLY A 9 -6.34 33.18 -52.14
CA GLY A 9 -5.87 33.45 -50.78
C GLY A 9 -4.51 32.78 -50.54
N GLN A 10 -3.47 33.58 -50.31
CA GLN A 10 -2.17 33.14 -49.82
C GLN A 10 -2.32 32.55 -48.41
N SER A 11 -1.91 31.29 -48.25
CA SER A 11 -1.73 30.68 -46.93
C SER A 11 -0.38 31.13 -46.37
N VAL A 12 -0.41 31.98 -45.35
CA VAL A 12 0.79 32.40 -44.61
C VAL A 12 0.97 31.38 -43.49
N ALA A 13 2.02 30.57 -43.57
CA ALA A 13 2.43 29.69 -42.48
C ALA A 13 2.86 30.56 -41.29
N GLY A 14 2.04 30.57 -40.24
CA GLY A 14 2.41 31.17 -38.95
C GLY A 14 3.53 30.35 -38.29
N PRO A 15 4.37 30.99 -37.46
CA PRO A 15 5.40 30.28 -36.70
C PRO A 15 4.76 29.19 -35.83
N ALA A 16 5.44 28.05 -35.74
CA ALA A 16 5.04 26.96 -34.86
C ALA A 16 4.90 27.49 -33.42
N PRO A 17 3.84 27.10 -32.68
CA PRO A 17 3.69 27.50 -31.29
C PRO A 17 4.93 27.03 -30.50
N GLU A 18 5.60 27.95 -29.84
CA GLU A 18 6.62 27.63 -28.84
C GLU A 18 5.94 26.76 -27.78
N ALA A 19 6.48 25.56 -27.56
CA ALA A 19 5.99 24.66 -26.55
C ALA A 19 6.12 25.34 -25.18
N GLU A 20 5.00 25.63 -24.54
CA GLU A 20 4.99 26.06 -23.14
C GLU A 20 5.70 24.99 -22.31
N PRO A 21 6.63 25.36 -21.41
CA PRO A 21 7.29 24.40 -20.54
C PRO A 21 6.21 23.70 -19.71
N ALA A 22 6.20 22.37 -19.76
CA ALA A 22 5.29 21.55 -18.97
C ALA A 22 5.43 21.94 -17.50
N GLN A 23 4.34 22.40 -16.88
CA GLN A 23 4.31 22.68 -15.45
C GLN A 23 4.59 21.37 -14.72
N ALA A 24 5.57 21.36 -13.84
CA ALA A 24 5.85 20.23 -12.98
C ALA A 24 4.58 19.91 -12.17
N THR A 25 4.14 18.66 -12.22
CA THR A 25 3.00 18.18 -11.42
C THR A 25 3.41 18.13 -9.94
N ALA A 26 2.48 18.38 -9.01
CA ALA A 26 2.70 18.35 -7.56
C ALA A 26 3.55 17.17 -7.01
N PRO A 27 3.48 15.93 -7.53
CA PRO A 27 4.33 14.84 -7.03
C PRO A 27 5.81 14.99 -7.39
N ALA A 28 6.13 15.64 -8.52
CA ALA A 28 7.52 15.92 -8.90
C ALA A 28 8.14 17.02 -8.03
N GLU A 29 7.34 18.02 -7.62
CA GLU A 29 7.78 19.03 -6.66
C GLU A 29 8.00 18.43 -5.26
N ALA A 30 7.15 17.49 -4.85
CA ALA A 30 7.31 16.77 -3.58
C ALA A 30 8.58 15.91 -3.56
N LEU A 31 8.85 15.15 -4.62
CA LEU A 31 10.07 14.35 -4.73
C LEU A 31 11.34 15.23 -4.75
N ARG A 32 11.29 16.35 -5.48
CA ARG A 32 12.39 17.32 -5.52
C ARG A 32 12.65 17.92 -4.14
N ALA A 33 11.60 18.32 -3.42
CA ALA A 33 11.73 18.86 -2.07
C ALA A 33 12.31 17.83 -1.08
N ALA A 34 11.89 16.57 -1.18
CA ALA A 34 12.44 15.47 -0.37
C ALA A 34 13.92 15.23 -0.68
N THR A 35 14.32 15.30 -1.96
CA THR A 35 15.72 15.15 -2.39
C THR A 35 16.59 16.31 -1.93
N GLU A 36 16.11 17.56 -2.04
CA GLU A 36 16.83 18.75 -1.54
C GLU A 36 17.01 18.68 -0.01
N LEU A 37 16.03 18.15 0.72
CA LEU A 37 16.10 17.98 2.18
C LEU A 37 17.09 16.88 2.59
N LEU A 38 17.16 15.78 1.83
CA LEU A 38 18.19 14.75 2.02
C LEU A 38 19.60 15.30 1.79
N ASP A 39 19.80 16.09 0.73
CA ASP A 39 21.10 16.71 0.43
C ASP A 39 21.53 17.70 1.54
N GLU A 40 20.60 18.50 2.06
CA GLU A 40 20.87 19.39 3.20
C GLU A 40 21.25 18.62 4.47
N MET A 41 20.58 17.51 4.76
CA MET A 41 20.89 16.63 5.89
C MET A 41 22.27 15.95 5.74
N CYS A 42 22.61 15.51 4.53
CA CYS A 42 23.93 14.96 4.19
C CYS A 42 25.06 15.98 4.45
N LEU A 43 24.85 17.23 4.04
CA LEU A 43 25.88 18.28 4.12
C LEU A 43 26.08 18.83 5.54
N THR A 44 25.01 18.87 6.35
CA THR A 44 25.05 19.45 7.70
C THR A 44 25.38 18.44 8.80
N GLY A 45 25.31 17.14 8.49
CA GLY A 45 25.47 16.05 9.45
C GLY A 45 24.19 15.87 10.30
N PRO A 46 23.99 14.68 10.90
CA PRO A 46 22.78 14.42 11.67
C PRO A 46 22.68 15.39 12.86
N VAL A 47 21.52 16.03 13.00
CA VAL A 47 21.15 16.74 14.22
C VAL A 47 20.88 15.67 15.28
N LEU A 48 21.90 15.32 16.05
CA LEU A 48 21.76 14.44 17.20
C LEU A 48 21.02 15.21 18.29
N ASP A 49 19.85 14.72 18.69
CA ASP A 49 19.25 15.14 19.95
C ASP A 49 20.15 14.61 21.09
N GLU A 50 20.40 15.42 22.12
CA GLU A 50 21.28 15.08 23.22
C GLU A 50 20.65 13.99 24.10
N GLY A 51 20.67 12.73 23.63
CA GLY A 51 20.17 11.59 24.40
C GLY A 51 19.71 10.37 23.60
N ASP A 52 19.60 10.47 22.27
CA ASP A 52 19.11 9.36 21.43
C ASP A 52 20.17 8.97 20.38
N GLU A 53 20.50 7.67 20.31
CA GLU A 53 21.53 7.14 19.41
C GLU A 53 21.01 6.99 17.97
N THR A 54 19.75 7.37 17.70
CA THR A 54 19.14 7.35 16.37
C THR A 54 18.68 8.74 15.94
N PRO A 55 19.13 9.26 14.78
CA PRO A 55 18.70 10.56 14.28
C PRO A 55 17.26 10.48 13.75
N VAL A 56 16.29 10.88 14.59
CA VAL A 56 14.83 10.92 14.34
C VAL A 56 14.46 11.58 13.00
N ALA A 57 15.25 12.54 12.53
CA ALA A 57 14.99 13.23 11.27
C ALA A 57 15.12 12.32 10.03
N THR A 58 15.88 11.22 10.12
CA THR A 58 16.20 10.37 8.95
C THR A 58 15.04 9.43 8.62
N ASP A 59 14.38 8.86 9.63
CA ASP A 59 13.27 7.92 9.42
C ASP A 59 12.01 8.60 8.86
N VAL A 60 11.71 9.82 9.32
CA VAL A 60 10.57 10.61 8.83
C VAL A 60 10.71 10.92 7.33
N VAL A 61 11.93 11.25 6.90
CA VAL A 61 12.21 11.57 5.49
C VAL A 61 12.12 10.33 4.60
N VAL A 62 12.46 9.15 5.13
CA VAL A 62 12.40 7.88 4.41
C VAL A 62 10.96 7.42 4.21
N ASP A 63 10.12 7.52 5.23
CA ASP A 63 8.69 7.20 5.11
C ASP A 63 7.99 8.13 4.11
N ASP A 64 8.33 9.43 4.11
CA ASP A 64 7.80 10.39 3.12
C ASP A 64 8.32 10.11 1.70
N LEU A 65 9.57 9.65 1.53
CA LEU A 65 10.11 9.22 0.24
C LEU A 65 9.43 7.95 -0.27
N ILE A 66 9.25 6.94 0.58
CA ILE A 66 8.55 5.69 0.24
C ILE A 66 7.11 6.03 -0.17
N ARG A 67 6.43 6.89 0.58
CA ARG A 67 5.07 7.34 0.25
C ARG A 67 5.02 8.12 -1.06
N ALA A 68 6.00 8.98 -1.32
CA ALA A 68 6.10 9.69 -2.60
C ALA A 68 6.35 8.71 -3.77
N PHE A 69 7.12 7.65 -3.55
CA PHE A 69 7.36 6.58 -4.54
C PHE A 69 6.06 5.89 -4.95
N TYR A 70 5.26 5.44 -3.98
CA TYR A 70 3.95 4.81 -4.24
C TYR A 70 2.96 5.71 -4.98
N LEU A 71 3.10 7.03 -4.87
CA LEU A 71 2.24 7.99 -5.57
C LEU A 71 2.66 8.25 -7.03
N VAL A 72 3.82 7.75 -7.46
CA VAL A 72 4.46 8.14 -8.73
C VAL A 72 4.77 6.94 -9.65
N ASP A 73 4.54 5.71 -9.18
CA ASP A 73 4.93 4.42 -9.77
C ASP A 73 4.69 4.24 -11.30
N ASP A 74 3.69 4.90 -11.89
CA ASP A 74 3.37 4.78 -13.32
C ASP A 74 4.11 5.77 -14.26
N ARG A 75 5.15 6.49 -13.81
CA ARG A 75 5.79 7.56 -14.61
C ARG A 75 7.28 7.30 -14.95
N PRO A 76 7.61 6.93 -16.21
CA PRO A 76 8.99 6.64 -16.63
C PRO A 76 9.94 7.86 -16.59
N SER A 77 9.40 9.08 -16.45
CA SER A 77 10.20 10.30 -16.35
C SER A 77 10.83 10.53 -14.96
N VAL A 78 10.46 9.75 -13.95
CA VAL A 78 10.85 9.98 -12.55
C VAL A 78 11.91 8.98 -12.06
N GLU A 79 12.12 7.88 -12.79
CA GLU A 79 13.11 6.83 -12.47
C GLU A 79 14.55 7.39 -12.33
N GLY A 80 14.89 8.42 -13.12
CA GLY A 80 16.20 9.08 -13.05
C GLY A 80 16.43 9.87 -11.75
N GLU A 81 15.41 10.61 -11.29
CA GLU A 81 15.47 11.42 -10.06
C GLU A 81 15.51 10.51 -8.83
N ILE A 82 14.77 9.40 -8.87
CA ILE A 82 14.78 8.36 -7.83
C ILE A 82 16.16 7.72 -7.71
N ARG A 83 16.78 7.34 -8.84
CA ARG A 83 18.10 6.69 -8.85
C ARG A 83 19.20 7.64 -8.32
N GLU A 84 19.06 8.94 -8.57
CA GLU A 84 19.95 9.97 -8.01
C GLU A 84 19.77 10.11 -6.49
N ALA A 85 18.53 10.15 -5.99
CA ALA A 85 18.24 10.19 -4.55
C ALA A 85 18.74 8.93 -3.82
N LEU A 86 18.59 7.74 -4.44
CA LEU A 86 19.13 6.48 -3.93
C LEU A 86 20.66 6.46 -3.88
N GLY A 87 21.32 7.04 -4.90
CA GLY A 87 22.78 7.16 -4.94
C GLY A 87 23.33 8.00 -3.78
N LEU A 88 22.67 9.13 -3.46
CA LEU A 88 23.05 10.00 -2.33
C LEU A 88 22.94 9.28 -0.97
N LEU A 89 21.97 8.38 -0.82
CA LEU A 89 21.79 7.60 0.41
C LEU A 89 22.83 6.48 0.54
N ALA A 90 23.22 5.85 -0.58
CA ALA A 90 24.26 4.82 -0.61
C ALA A 90 25.67 5.36 -0.31
N ASP A 91 25.94 6.64 -0.63
CA ASP A 91 27.22 7.30 -0.34
C ASP A 91 27.44 7.66 1.15
N GLY A 92 26.60 7.14 2.06
CA GLY A 92 26.87 7.12 3.51
C GLY A 92 26.05 8.10 4.35
N CYS A 93 24.96 8.65 3.82
CA CYS A 93 24.07 9.54 4.58
C CYS A 93 22.99 8.82 5.40
N ALA A 94 22.69 7.58 5.06
CA ALA A 94 21.71 6.75 5.75
C ALA A 94 22.41 5.69 6.61
N SER A 95 21.78 5.31 7.73
CA SER A 95 22.15 4.06 8.40
C SER A 95 22.01 2.88 7.43
N SER A 96 22.59 1.72 7.73
CA SER A 96 22.39 0.53 6.88
C SER A 96 20.92 0.06 6.86
N ALA A 97 20.13 0.39 7.89
CA ALA A 97 18.73 -0.03 8.04
C ALA A 97 17.76 0.73 7.11
N THR A 98 17.58 2.04 7.31
CA THR A 98 18.10 2.98 6.32
C THR A 98 17.96 2.66 4.82
N ALA A 99 19.14 2.45 4.23
CA ALA A 99 19.32 2.06 2.83
C ALA A 99 18.63 0.73 2.48
N GLN A 100 18.59 -0.25 3.39
CA GLN A 100 17.88 -1.52 3.14
C GLN A 100 16.38 -1.33 2.96
N ARG A 101 15.71 -0.57 3.83
CA ARG A 101 14.25 -0.32 3.72
C ARG A 101 13.90 0.36 2.40
N LEU A 102 14.75 1.28 1.93
CA LEU A 102 14.52 1.97 0.67
C LEU A 102 14.89 1.13 -0.56
N ALA A 103 15.94 0.30 -0.49
CA ALA A 103 16.28 -0.66 -1.55
C ALA A 103 15.14 -1.67 -1.76
N VAL A 104 14.55 -2.19 -0.67
CA VAL A 104 13.36 -3.06 -0.72
C VAL A 104 12.16 -2.32 -1.33
N ALA A 105 11.90 -1.09 -0.89
CA ALA A 105 10.77 -0.31 -1.40
C ALA A 105 10.89 0.09 -2.89
N THR A 106 12.11 0.18 -3.42
CA THR A 106 12.37 0.64 -4.80
C THR A 106 12.77 -0.47 -5.76
N GLY A 107 13.04 -1.69 -5.27
CA GLY A 107 13.48 -2.83 -6.07
C GLY A 107 14.85 -2.66 -6.72
N VAL A 108 15.70 -1.75 -6.20
CA VAL A 108 17.03 -1.48 -6.73
C VAL A 108 18.08 -2.15 -5.85
N ASP A 109 18.83 -3.10 -6.43
CA ASP A 109 19.96 -3.75 -5.76
C ASP A 109 21.05 -2.72 -5.40
N ALA A 110 21.27 -2.51 -4.10
CA ALA A 110 22.33 -1.65 -3.59
C ALA A 110 23.69 -2.37 -3.65
N GLU A 111 24.23 -2.58 -4.85
CA GLU A 111 25.59 -3.08 -5.04
C GLU A 111 26.62 -1.93 -4.91
N GLY A 112 27.23 -1.75 -3.73
CA GLY A 112 28.34 -0.80 -3.61
C GLY A 112 28.94 -0.61 -2.21
N ALA A 113 30.11 -1.22 -2.00
CA ALA A 113 31.17 -0.84 -1.05
C ALA A 113 30.93 -1.04 0.47
N LEU A 114 31.26 -2.24 0.96
CA LEU A 114 31.72 -2.43 2.34
C LEU A 114 33.15 -3.03 2.35
N PRO A 115 34.01 -2.65 3.31
CA PRO A 115 35.39 -3.14 3.41
C PRO A 115 35.45 -4.58 3.94
N GLU A 116 36.29 -5.39 3.30
CA GLU A 116 36.61 -6.77 3.67
C GLU A 116 37.49 -6.82 4.93
N GLU A 117 36.99 -7.29 6.09
CA GLU A 117 37.82 -7.87 7.15
C GLU A 117 37.03 -8.89 7.99
N GLY A 118 37.51 -10.15 8.05
CA GLY A 118 37.20 -11.11 9.13
C GLY A 118 36.77 -12.50 8.68
N ASP A 119 37.74 -13.40 8.45
CA ASP A 119 37.53 -14.85 8.27
C ASP A 119 37.12 -15.52 9.62
N ASP A 120 35.82 -15.55 9.91
CA ASP A 120 35.22 -16.50 10.85
C ASP A 120 34.41 -17.54 10.07
N PRO A 121 34.49 -18.85 10.39
CA PRO A 121 33.69 -19.87 9.74
C PRO A 121 32.23 -19.70 10.18
N VAL A 122 31.47 -18.96 9.37
CA VAL A 122 30.01 -18.86 9.45
C VAL A 122 29.45 -20.26 9.20
N GLU A 123 28.80 -20.84 10.22
CA GLU A 123 27.88 -21.95 10.03
C GLU A 123 26.86 -21.50 8.98
N GLU A 124 26.78 -22.22 7.86
CA GLU A 124 25.77 -22.01 6.81
C GLU A 124 24.38 -22.09 7.43
N GLY A 125 23.89 -20.94 7.90
CA GLY A 125 22.49 -20.70 8.17
C GLY A 125 21.75 -20.91 6.86
N GLY A 126 20.79 -21.83 6.89
CA GLY A 126 19.98 -22.19 5.74
C GLY A 126 19.46 -20.93 5.05
N ASP A 127 19.60 -20.95 3.73
CA ASP A 127 18.96 -20.05 2.80
C ASP A 127 17.43 -20.18 2.97
N ASP A 128 16.87 -19.44 3.92
CA ASP A 128 15.45 -19.27 4.13
C ASP A 128 14.87 -18.17 3.18
N GLY A 129 15.68 -17.72 2.22
CA GLY A 129 15.48 -16.48 1.45
C GLY A 129 14.30 -16.47 0.48
N ASP A 130 13.83 -17.64 0.01
CA ASP A 130 12.81 -17.73 -1.04
C ASP A 130 11.46 -18.30 -0.56
N LEU A 131 11.34 -18.69 0.71
CA LEU A 131 10.22 -19.53 1.17
C LEU A 131 8.98 -18.77 1.66
N PHE A 132 8.97 -17.44 1.61
CA PHE A 132 7.85 -16.66 2.16
C PHE A 132 7.15 -15.76 1.17
N ASP A 133 7.63 -15.57 -0.05
CA ASP A 133 6.94 -14.72 -1.03
C ASP A 133 5.56 -15.30 -1.41
N CYS A 134 4.51 -14.48 -1.35
CA CYS A 134 3.15 -14.91 -1.65
C CYS A 134 2.96 -15.42 -3.09
N ASP A 135 3.64 -14.81 -4.07
CA ASP A 135 3.59 -15.26 -5.46
C ASP A 135 4.36 -16.57 -5.63
N ALA A 136 5.52 -16.71 -4.98
CA ALA A 136 6.29 -17.96 -5.03
C ALA A 136 5.54 -19.15 -4.41
N GLN A 137 4.66 -18.91 -3.44
CA GLN A 137 3.80 -19.93 -2.83
C GLN A 137 2.48 -20.19 -3.56
N GLY A 138 2.20 -19.49 -4.66
CA GLY A 138 0.91 -19.56 -5.34
C GLY A 138 -0.27 -19.04 -4.53
N ILE A 139 0.03 -18.22 -3.53
CA ILE A 139 -0.93 -17.50 -2.70
C ILE A 139 -1.21 -16.16 -3.40
N ASN A 140 -1.63 -16.23 -4.66
CA ASN A 140 -1.99 -15.09 -5.50
C ASN A 140 -3.31 -15.36 -6.22
N ALA A 141 -3.83 -14.36 -6.93
CA ALA A 141 -5.11 -14.47 -7.63
C ALA A 141 -5.13 -15.54 -8.74
N ASN A 142 -3.96 -15.91 -9.27
CA ASN A 142 -3.84 -16.86 -10.37
C ASN A 142 -3.82 -18.32 -9.89
N GLU A 143 -3.12 -18.58 -8.78
CA GLU A 143 -2.89 -19.94 -8.26
C GLU A 143 -3.88 -20.33 -7.15
N ARG A 144 -4.52 -19.35 -6.52
CA ARG A 144 -5.66 -19.52 -5.59
C ARG A 144 -5.39 -20.40 -4.37
N GLU A 145 -4.14 -20.57 -3.95
CA GLU A 145 -3.86 -21.28 -2.70
C GLU A 145 -4.05 -20.32 -1.50
N GLY A 146 -4.71 -20.78 -0.45
CA GLY A 146 -4.79 -20.09 0.84
C GLY A 146 -3.61 -20.49 1.74
N GLY A 147 -3.14 -19.59 2.60
CA GLY A 147 -1.98 -19.87 3.44
C GLY A 147 -1.36 -18.63 4.09
N ALA A 148 -0.21 -18.83 4.74
CA ALA A 148 0.56 -17.75 5.32
C ALA A 148 1.80 -17.47 4.46
N CYS A 149 1.99 -16.21 4.10
CA CYS A 149 3.14 -15.74 3.32
C CYS A 149 3.58 -14.35 3.82
N VAL A 150 4.57 -13.79 3.14
CA VAL A 150 5.14 -12.47 3.31
C VAL A 150 4.96 -11.75 1.98
N ASP A 151 4.37 -10.56 2.03
CA ASP A 151 4.19 -9.76 0.82
C ASP A 151 5.49 -9.07 0.40
N ALA A 152 5.43 -8.34 -0.72
CA ALA A 152 6.59 -7.66 -1.30
C ALA A 152 7.25 -6.62 -0.36
N VAL A 153 6.56 -6.15 0.69
CA VAL A 153 7.10 -5.19 1.67
C VAL A 153 7.59 -5.85 2.95
N GLY A 154 7.63 -7.18 3.00
CA GLY A 154 8.07 -7.93 4.18
C GLY A 154 6.96 -8.13 5.23
N GLN A 155 5.70 -7.75 4.94
CA GLN A 155 4.59 -7.92 5.86
C GLN A 155 4.04 -9.35 5.79
N ARG A 156 3.90 -9.98 6.96
CA ARG A 156 3.24 -11.29 7.07
C ARG A 156 1.76 -11.15 6.78
N VAL A 157 1.24 -12.02 5.92
CA VAL A 157 -0.17 -12.07 5.57
C VAL A 157 -0.70 -13.50 5.72
N ALA A 158 -1.94 -13.61 6.16
CA ALA A 158 -2.72 -14.85 6.17
C ALA A 158 -3.84 -14.71 5.15
N VAL A 159 -3.74 -15.45 4.05
CA VAL A 159 -4.67 -15.38 2.92
C VAL A 159 -5.66 -16.54 2.98
N ALA A 160 -6.93 -16.25 2.75
CA ALA A 160 -7.98 -17.25 2.65
C ALA A 160 -8.98 -16.89 1.53
N ASP A 161 -9.62 -17.91 0.95
CA ASP A 161 -10.71 -17.73 -0.01
C ASP A 161 -12.03 -17.41 0.71
N ARG A 162 -13.04 -16.99 -0.07
CA ARG A 162 -14.38 -16.74 0.47
C ARG A 162 -14.94 -18.00 1.13
N GLY A 163 -15.49 -17.84 2.33
CA GLY A 163 -15.99 -18.95 3.15
C GLY A 163 -14.92 -19.72 3.92
N GLU A 164 -13.64 -19.44 3.70
CA GLU A 164 -12.53 -19.98 4.48
C GLU A 164 -12.04 -18.99 5.54
N THR A 165 -11.36 -19.51 6.57
CA THR A 165 -10.91 -18.73 7.72
C THR A 165 -9.43 -18.37 7.61
N ALA A 166 -9.13 -17.09 7.44
CA ALA A 166 -7.79 -16.57 7.61
C ALA A 166 -7.44 -16.52 9.11
N THR A 167 -6.35 -17.19 9.50
CA THR A 167 -5.92 -17.28 10.89
C THR A 167 -4.65 -16.46 11.13
N THR A 168 -4.73 -15.43 11.97
CA THR A 168 -3.58 -14.66 12.44
C THR A 168 -3.28 -14.97 13.91
N PRO A 169 -2.17 -14.51 14.50
CA PRO A 169 -1.91 -14.71 15.92
C PRO A 169 -2.98 -14.12 16.86
N VAL A 170 -3.76 -13.12 16.42
CA VAL A 170 -4.68 -12.36 17.28
C VAL A 170 -6.14 -12.50 16.91
N MET A 171 -6.44 -12.92 15.68
CA MET A 171 -7.81 -13.10 15.22
C MET A 171 -7.95 -14.24 14.22
N GLU A 172 -9.16 -14.77 14.14
CA GLU A 172 -9.62 -15.62 13.02
C GLU A 172 -10.68 -14.79 12.29
N VAL A 173 -10.58 -14.70 10.97
CA VAL A 173 -11.53 -13.92 10.16
C VAL A 173 -12.03 -14.75 8.99
N THR A 174 -13.34 -14.74 8.79
CA THR A 174 -14.00 -15.43 7.67
C THR A 174 -14.84 -14.42 6.89
N LEU A 175 -14.70 -14.39 5.57
CA LEU A 175 -15.62 -13.66 4.68
C LEU A 175 -16.79 -14.57 4.34
N LEU A 176 -17.94 -14.33 4.97
CA LEU A 176 -19.13 -15.16 4.81
C LEU A 176 -19.93 -14.80 3.56
N ASP A 177 -20.09 -13.50 3.29
CA ASP A 177 -20.94 -13.04 2.19
C ASP A 177 -20.48 -11.71 1.59
N VAL A 178 -20.84 -11.50 0.32
CA VAL A 178 -20.58 -10.28 -0.46
C VAL A 178 -21.85 -9.94 -1.23
N GLU A 179 -22.44 -8.78 -0.96
CA GLU A 179 -23.61 -8.27 -1.66
C GLU A 179 -23.32 -6.89 -2.27
N THR A 180 -23.93 -6.57 -3.41
CA THR A 180 -23.73 -5.27 -4.09
C THR A 180 -25.02 -4.47 -4.31
N PRO A 181 -25.73 -4.05 -3.24
CA PRO A 181 -26.98 -3.31 -3.39
C PRO A 181 -26.72 -1.85 -3.80
N ARG A 182 -27.69 -1.25 -4.52
CA ARG A 182 -27.67 0.20 -4.83
C ARG A 182 -28.15 1.09 -3.69
N THR A 183 -28.79 0.51 -2.68
CA THR A 183 -29.39 1.24 -1.55
C THR A 183 -29.30 0.41 -0.29
N LEU A 184 -28.93 1.03 0.83
CA LEU A 184 -28.96 0.36 2.13
C LEU A 184 -30.38 0.34 2.68
N THR A 185 -30.87 -0.85 3.04
CA THR A 185 -32.21 -1.05 3.60
C THR A 185 -32.21 -1.27 5.11
N ASN A 186 -31.04 -1.46 5.74
CA ASN A 186 -30.95 -1.92 7.12
C ASN A 186 -30.73 -0.81 8.17
N ASP A 187 -31.05 -1.18 9.41
CA ASP A 187 -31.26 -0.33 10.59
C ASP A 187 -30.10 0.64 10.87
N GLY A 188 -30.38 1.94 10.71
CA GLY A 188 -29.45 3.04 11.01
C GLY A 188 -28.91 3.78 9.78
N LYS A 189 -28.84 3.12 8.61
CA LYS A 189 -28.37 3.71 7.35
C LYS A 189 -29.43 3.73 6.24
N ALA A 190 -30.66 3.34 6.57
CA ALA A 190 -31.77 3.27 5.64
C ALA A 190 -31.95 4.58 4.85
N GLY A 191 -31.94 4.47 3.52
CA GLY A 191 -32.13 5.61 2.62
C GLY A 191 -30.86 6.34 2.20
N ARG A 192 -29.67 5.95 2.68
CA ARG A 192 -28.41 6.35 2.04
C ARG A 192 -28.33 5.74 0.64
N ARG A 193 -28.01 6.59 -0.32
CA ARG A 193 -27.73 6.21 -1.71
C ARG A 193 -26.23 6.33 -1.90
N ALA A 194 -25.63 5.29 -2.46
CA ALA A 194 -24.23 5.32 -2.85
C ALA A 194 -24.02 6.35 -3.96
N ASP A 195 -22.85 6.96 -3.98
CA ASP A 195 -22.38 7.70 -5.16
C ASP A 195 -22.11 6.73 -6.32
N GLY A 196 -21.69 5.49 -6.03
CA GLY A 196 -21.66 4.37 -6.97
C GLY A 196 -22.59 3.22 -6.57
N VAL A 197 -22.00 2.13 -6.09
CA VAL A 197 -22.67 0.91 -5.60
C VAL A 197 -22.14 0.60 -4.21
N PHE A 198 -23.02 0.18 -3.30
CA PHE A 198 -22.53 -0.33 -2.02
C PHE A 198 -21.99 -1.73 -2.21
N VAL A 199 -20.82 -2.01 -1.64
CA VAL A 199 -20.32 -3.37 -1.43
C VAL A 199 -20.50 -3.69 0.04
N LEU A 200 -21.31 -4.70 0.34
CA LEU A 200 -21.58 -5.17 1.70
C LEU A 200 -20.84 -6.49 1.92
N LEU A 201 -19.90 -6.49 2.85
CA LEU A 201 -19.14 -7.66 3.24
C LEU A 201 -19.67 -8.17 4.58
N THR A 202 -20.13 -9.42 4.65
CA THR A 202 -20.44 -10.05 5.94
C THR A 202 -19.20 -10.77 6.44
N LEU A 203 -18.63 -10.24 7.52
CA LEU A 203 -17.43 -10.77 8.16
C LEU A 203 -17.80 -11.44 9.48
N GLU A 204 -17.12 -12.54 9.76
CA GLU A 204 -17.08 -13.17 11.07
C GLU A 204 -15.68 -13.03 11.64
N VAL A 205 -15.57 -12.36 12.79
CA VAL A 205 -14.29 -12.05 13.45
C VAL A 205 -14.29 -12.71 14.82
N ARG A 206 -13.26 -13.49 15.10
CA ARG A 206 -13.05 -14.12 16.40
C ARG A 206 -11.79 -13.56 17.07
N ASN A 207 -11.94 -13.09 18.30
CA ASN A 207 -10.82 -12.60 19.10
C ASN A 207 -10.02 -13.78 19.69
N ARG A 208 -8.75 -13.93 19.33
CA ARG A 208 -7.86 -14.98 19.87
C ARG A 208 -7.00 -14.49 21.05
N LEU A 209 -7.06 -13.21 21.39
CA LEU A 209 -6.37 -12.65 22.55
C LEU A 209 -7.04 -13.11 23.85
N LYS A 210 -6.32 -12.89 24.96
CA LYS A 210 -6.80 -13.18 26.32
C LYS A 210 -7.57 -12.01 26.92
N GLU A 211 -7.63 -10.88 26.22
CA GLU A 211 -8.24 -9.65 26.66
C GLU A 211 -9.29 -9.18 25.64
N PRO A 212 -10.36 -8.50 26.10
CA PRO A 212 -11.34 -7.90 25.20
C PRO A 212 -10.68 -6.87 24.29
N VAL A 213 -11.13 -6.81 23.05
CA VAL A 213 -10.65 -5.86 22.03
C VAL A 213 -11.79 -5.05 21.46
N GLU A 214 -11.49 -3.87 20.95
CA GLU A 214 -12.43 -3.10 20.14
C GLU A 214 -12.12 -3.36 18.66
N PHE A 215 -13.15 -3.67 17.89
CA PHE A 215 -13.06 -3.81 16.43
C PHE A 215 -13.71 -2.60 15.77
N ASP A 216 -12.91 -1.81 15.05
CA ASP A 216 -13.33 -0.65 14.28
C ASP A 216 -13.25 -0.96 12.78
N PRO A 217 -14.37 -1.26 12.10
CA PRO A 217 -14.35 -1.53 10.66
C PRO A 217 -13.87 -0.34 9.82
N ALA A 218 -14.00 0.91 10.31
CA ALA A 218 -13.54 2.09 9.58
C ALA A 218 -12.01 2.16 9.48
N GLY A 219 -11.32 1.73 10.54
CA GLY A 219 -9.86 1.76 10.65
C GLY A 219 -9.16 0.43 10.37
N GLN A 220 -9.89 -0.70 10.40
CA GLN A 220 -9.30 -2.03 10.33
C GLN A 220 -9.70 -2.87 9.11
N VAL A 221 -10.71 -2.45 8.34
CA VAL A 221 -11.14 -3.19 7.14
C VAL A 221 -10.97 -2.32 5.90
N GLU A 222 -10.17 -2.82 4.97
CA GLU A 222 -9.90 -2.18 3.68
C GLU A 222 -10.27 -3.14 2.55
N LEU A 223 -11.04 -2.67 1.58
CA LEU A 223 -11.35 -3.41 0.36
C LEU A 223 -10.39 -2.93 -0.73
N ARG A 224 -9.66 -3.84 -1.38
CA ARG A 224 -8.87 -3.54 -2.58
C ARG A 224 -9.50 -4.15 -3.82
N LEU A 225 -9.76 -3.32 -4.83
CA LEU A 225 -10.21 -3.74 -6.16
C LEU A 225 -9.20 -3.25 -7.18
N ASP A 226 -8.63 -4.16 -7.97
CA ASP A 226 -7.57 -3.84 -8.94
C ASP A 226 -6.43 -2.98 -8.34
N GLY A 227 -6.03 -3.31 -7.10
CA GLY A 227 -5.00 -2.58 -6.35
C GLY A 227 -5.44 -1.24 -5.75
N GLN A 228 -6.62 -0.72 -6.11
CA GLN A 228 -7.16 0.52 -5.53
C GLN A 228 -7.81 0.24 -4.16
N PRO A 229 -7.42 0.96 -3.09
CA PRO A 229 -8.00 0.80 -1.77
C PRO A 229 -9.31 1.58 -1.61
N TYR A 230 -10.28 0.96 -0.94
CA TYR A 230 -11.57 1.52 -0.55
C TYR A 230 -11.77 1.28 0.95
N PHE A 231 -12.15 2.34 1.66
CA PHE A 231 -12.34 2.29 3.11
C PHE A 231 -13.82 2.17 3.47
N SER A 232 -14.09 1.54 4.61
CA SER A 232 -15.47 1.37 5.10
C SER A 232 -16.15 2.71 5.37
N THR A 233 -17.45 2.76 5.10
CA THR A 233 -18.34 3.87 5.45
C THR A 233 -19.09 3.63 6.77
N ASP A 234 -18.84 2.50 7.43
CA ASP A 234 -19.30 2.24 8.80
C ASP A 234 -18.50 3.06 9.80
N GLU A 235 -19.18 3.46 10.87
CA GLU A 235 -18.59 4.17 12.00
C GLU A 235 -18.93 3.41 13.27
N GLY A 236 -18.01 3.45 14.24
CA GLY A 236 -18.21 2.90 15.58
C GLY A 236 -17.42 1.62 15.80
N THR A 237 -17.18 1.33 17.08
CA THR A 237 -16.44 0.15 17.49
C THR A 237 -17.37 -0.91 18.05
N THR A 238 -16.98 -2.18 17.89
CA THR A 238 -17.64 -3.31 18.54
C THR A 238 -16.64 -4.01 19.43
N ARG A 239 -16.97 -4.11 20.71
CA ARG A 239 -16.21 -4.91 21.66
C ARG A 239 -16.36 -6.41 21.34
N ILE A 240 -15.24 -7.13 21.28
CA ILE A 240 -15.19 -8.58 21.13
C ILE A 240 -14.44 -9.17 22.34
N ASP A 241 -15.15 -9.93 23.17
CA ASP A 241 -14.54 -10.54 24.36
C ASP A 241 -13.58 -11.70 23.96
N PRO A 242 -12.66 -12.12 24.85
CA PRO A 242 -11.70 -13.19 24.57
C PRO A 242 -12.36 -14.49 24.10
N GLY A 243 -11.93 -15.00 22.93
CA GLY A 243 -12.46 -16.22 22.32
C GLY A 243 -13.86 -16.08 21.73
N GLU A 244 -14.51 -14.91 21.88
CA GLU A 244 -15.80 -14.61 21.29
C GLU A 244 -15.68 -14.44 19.78
N GLU A 245 -16.73 -14.86 19.09
CA GLU A 245 -16.93 -14.69 17.66
C GLU A 245 -18.08 -13.71 17.43
N ARG A 246 -17.87 -12.75 16.53
CA ARG A 246 -18.84 -11.72 16.18
C ARG A 246 -19.00 -11.64 14.68
N THR A 247 -20.23 -11.76 14.22
CA THR A 247 -20.60 -11.52 12.82
C THR A 247 -21.11 -10.09 12.65
N GLY A 248 -20.62 -9.40 11.62
CA GLY A 248 -21.04 -8.04 11.27
C GLY A 248 -20.97 -7.80 9.77
N THR A 249 -21.68 -6.77 9.31
CA THR A 249 -21.63 -6.33 7.91
C THR A 249 -20.84 -5.03 7.82
N VAL A 250 -19.91 -4.97 6.87
CA VAL A 250 -19.09 -3.79 6.55
C VAL A 250 -19.47 -3.27 5.17
N ALA A 251 -19.67 -1.96 5.03
CA ALA A 251 -20.20 -1.32 3.83
C ALA A 251 -19.21 -0.34 3.22
N PHE A 252 -18.90 -0.53 1.94
CA PHE A 252 -18.05 0.36 1.13
C PHE A 252 -18.91 1.05 0.07
N ASP A 253 -18.60 2.29 -0.29
CA ASP A 253 -19.16 2.96 -1.47
C ASP A 253 -18.10 2.93 -2.59
N VAL A 254 -18.41 2.22 -3.66
CA VAL A 254 -17.46 1.89 -4.72
C VAL A 254 -18.03 2.35 -6.07
N PRO A 255 -17.21 2.97 -6.96
CA PRO A 255 -17.66 3.32 -8.31
C PRO A 255 -18.25 2.12 -9.08
N GLU A 256 -19.33 2.35 -9.81
CA GLU A 256 -20.06 1.26 -10.52
C GLU A 256 -19.20 0.59 -11.60
N ASP A 257 -18.20 1.29 -12.14
CA ASP A 257 -17.31 0.79 -13.19
C ASP A 257 -16.24 -0.19 -12.71
N VAL A 258 -15.93 -0.22 -11.41
CA VAL A 258 -14.91 -1.12 -10.83
C VAL A 258 -15.50 -2.27 -10.01
N VAL A 259 -16.81 -2.25 -9.71
CA VAL A 259 -17.46 -3.28 -8.87
C VAL A 259 -17.35 -4.69 -9.46
N GLY A 260 -17.23 -4.80 -10.78
CA GLY A 260 -17.04 -6.09 -11.46
C GLY A 260 -15.75 -6.81 -11.07
N SER A 261 -14.75 -6.08 -10.57
CA SER A 261 -13.46 -6.63 -10.15
C SER A 261 -13.53 -7.42 -8.84
N LEU A 262 -14.65 -7.34 -8.10
CA LEU A 262 -14.90 -8.20 -6.92
C LEU A 262 -14.82 -9.69 -7.27
N GLU A 263 -15.30 -10.08 -8.45
CA GLU A 263 -15.39 -11.48 -8.88
C GLU A 263 -14.06 -12.02 -9.44
N THR A 264 -13.04 -11.17 -9.60
CA THR A 264 -11.77 -11.55 -10.24
C THR A 264 -10.54 -11.23 -9.39
N ASN A 265 -10.48 -10.03 -8.80
CA ASN A 265 -9.29 -9.50 -8.14
C ASN A 265 -9.59 -8.82 -6.80
N GLY A 266 -10.80 -8.97 -6.26
CA GLY A 266 -11.19 -8.32 -5.02
C GLY A 266 -10.58 -9.00 -3.80
N ASN A 267 -9.98 -8.18 -2.92
CA ASN A 267 -9.34 -8.64 -1.69
C ASN A 267 -9.78 -7.75 -0.52
N VAL A 268 -10.07 -8.36 0.62
CA VAL A 268 -10.45 -7.68 1.86
C VAL A 268 -9.30 -7.84 2.85
N PHE A 269 -8.69 -6.73 3.22
CA PHE A 269 -7.63 -6.67 4.20
C PHE A 269 -8.24 -6.36 5.57
N VAL A 270 -7.94 -7.21 6.55
CA VAL A 270 -8.34 -7.02 7.95
C VAL A 270 -7.09 -6.89 8.80
N LEU A 271 -6.88 -5.67 9.30
CA LEU A 271 -5.74 -5.30 10.12
C LEU A 271 -5.90 -5.83 11.55
N PRO A 272 -4.81 -6.20 12.25
CA PRO A 272 -4.87 -6.68 13.61
C PRO A 272 -5.40 -5.61 14.59
N PHE A 273 -5.85 -6.05 15.77
CA PHE A 273 -6.30 -5.15 16.83
C PHE A 273 -5.16 -4.23 17.29
N PRO A 274 -5.36 -2.90 17.35
CA PRO A 274 -4.32 -1.97 17.82
C PRO A 274 -3.91 -2.24 19.28
N GLU A 275 -4.82 -2.76 20.10
CA GLU A 275 -4.58 -3.12 21.51
C GLU A 275 -3.68 -4.34 21.69
N ALA A 276 -3.40 -5.09 20.62
CA ALA A 276 -2.50 -6.24 20.71
C ALA A 276 -1.04 -5.84 21.01
N GLY A 277 -0.73 -4.54 21.04
CA GLY A 277 0.57 -4.04 21.51
C GLY A 277 1.71 -4.50 20.63
N PHE A 278 1.48 -4.60 19.32
CA PHE A 278 2.50 -4.94 18.35
C PHE A 278 3.51 -3.78 18.19
N GLU A 279 4.39 -3.64 19.18
CA GLU A 279 5.61 -2.87 19.05
C GLU A 279 6.61 -3.73 18.26
N GLY A 280 6.55 -3.65 16.92
CA GLY A 280 7.51 -4.28 16.00
C GLY A 280 6.90 -5.18 14.92
N GLU A 281 7.57 -5.17 13.75
CA GLU A 281 7.59 -6.01 12.53
C GLU A 281 6.71 -7.27 12.31
N GLN A 282 5.67 -7.58 13.10
CA GLN A 282 4.92 -8.85 12.95
C GLN A 282 3.41 -8.74 13.05
N ALA A 283 2.83 -7.58 12.77
CA ALA A 283 1.40 -7.45 12.52
C ALA A 283 1.02 -8.32 11.30
N THR A 284 0.47 -9.51 11.55
CA THR A 284 -0.02 -10.39 10.48
C THR A 284 -1.39 -9.90 10.02
N VAL A 285 -1.49 -9.48 8.76
CA VAL A 285 -2.74 -9.02 8.17
C VAL A 285 -3.52 -10.21 7.62
N ALA A 286 -4.83 -10.25 7.85
CA ALA A 286 -5.69 -11.23 7.19
C ALA A 286 -6.14 -10.67 5.82
N VAL A 287 -6.01 -11.47 4.77
CA VAL A 287 -6.46 -11.14 3.42
C VAL A 287 -7.50 -12.16 2.98
N LEU A 288 -8.71 -11.70 2.71
CA LEU A 288 -9.84 -12.54 2.30
C LEU A 288 -10.17 -12.23 0.84
N ARG A 289 -10.10 -13.22 -0.04
CA ARG A 289 -10.47 -13.04 -1.45
C ARG A 289 -12.00 -13.03 -1.58
N THR A 290 -12.53 -12.14 -2.40
CA THR A 290 -13.99 -12.00 -2.59
C THR A 290 -14.57 -12.95 -3.64
N TYR A 291 -13.71 -13.57 -4.45
CA TYR A 291 -14.05 -14.45 -5.55
C TYR A 291 -13.98 -15.94 -5.17
N GLU A 292 -14.68 -16.78 -5.93
CA GLU A 292 -14.68 -18.25 -5.83
C GLU A 292 -13.79 -18.91 -6.90
#